data_AF-A0A259KGA1-F1
#
_entry.id   AF-A0A259KGA1-F1
#
_cell.length_a   1.000
_cell.length_b   1.000
_cell.length_c   1.000
_cell.angle_alpha   90.00
_cell.angle_beta   90.00
_cell.angle_gamma   90.00
#
_symmetry.space_group_name_H-M   'P 1'
#
loop_
_entity.id
_entity.type
_entity.pdbx_description
1 polymer ?
#
loop_
_entity_poly.entity_id
_entity_poly.type
_entity_poly.pdbx_seq_one_letter_code
_entity_poly.pdbx_strand_id
1 'polypeptide(L)'
;MGRQMIKITVNSAVYEALQKAFPKPANAAHRALNKYVTTLENMIFKSLHFQATPMQSKLDLFAISLQQLANRGGQIGPKKVRLHAWLRDNNLSLIEPVIVGSNLTGELSQCKLTSLVTLVDTLEVEEEILKSAKLDRELDAYLCGDDFGNVQVLNLLYPEFKSRISRGEIEQLFDFLPVDVESLKSYIVWLVSEAEFLSSAQKEQALRQARIILAVASVLDGHFVQRKKPSDFGRMYYEGVSVQSINKELRRAVLGNCWEYDVKSSVVAWKMGWAKQYIDSRGRGEDLRKVFSATLNFLEDKAEFMEWVQQATFEDDSLVPPALQPKLLKQAFTAISFGARQNAHGWQNESGGWTNPALVDIIKNSRDRERFLADPTVKFYIEEQGILDAHLYERVKAERRDLLSKTYLQTASGRPSRSKILAYLYQHDETEIMNVVCAVAAKYDREPLARVHDAVFFKRKLSLDIRHEMELCMREHSNNPYWRLGHKQLQRYDPRHLDQLADEAAHRLRIQQEEAHALGYKSPFWN
;
A
#
# COMPACT_ATOMS: atom_id res chain seq x y z
N MET A 1 14.75 -18.35 22.77
CA MET A 1 15.27 -18.14 21.41
C MET A 1 14.35 -17.13 20.76
N GLY A 2 14.85 -15.94 20.38
CA GLY A 2 13.99 -14.94 19.73
C GLY A 2 13.40 -15.50 18.44
N ARG A 3 12.09 -15.31 18.22
CA ARG A 3 11.46 -15.71 16.96
C ARG A 3 11.96 -14.79 15.85
N GLN A 4 12.87 -15.28 15.01
CA GLN A 4 13.19 -14.63 13.73
C GLN A 4 11.98 -14.75 12.82
N MET A 5 11.51 -13.63 12.24
CA MET A 5 10.26 -13.57 11.48
C MET A 5 10.20 -14.48 10.25
N ILE A 6 11.35 -14.87 9.68
CA ILE A 6 11.43 -15.86 8.61
C ILE A 6 12.49 -16.87 9.00
N LYS A 7 12.16 -18.15 8.84
CA LYS A 7 13.10 -19.25 9.07
C LYS A 7 13.20 -20.10 7.82
N ILE A 8 14.40 -20.48 7.43
CA ILE A 8 14.61 -21.45 6.36
C ILE A 8 15.12 -22.76 6.93
N THR A 9 14.50 -23.85 6.51
CA THR A 9 14.98 -25.21 6.76
C THR A 9 15.76 -25.66 5.55
N VAL A 10 17.04 -25.98 5.75
CA VAL A 10 17.93 -26.48 4.70
C VAL A 10 17.94 -28.00 4.72
N ASN A 11 17.87 -28.63 3.54
CA ASN A 11 17.98 -30.07 3.38
C ASN A 11 19.28 -30.60 4.02
N SER A 12 19.19 -31.70 4.76
CA SER A 12 20.33 -32.29 5.50
C SER A 12 21.52 -32.62 4.59
N ALA A 13 21.28 -32.96 3.32
CA ALA A 13 22.32 -33.26 2.33
C ALA A 13 23.34 -32.12 2.17
N VAL A 14 22.90 -30.85 2.30
CA VAL A 14 23.80 -29.69 2.21
C VAL A 14 24.77 -29.67 3.39
N TYR A 15 24.27 -29.92 4.59
CA TYR A 15 25.09 -29.97 5.79
C TYR A 15 26.06 -31.16 5.77
N GLU A 16 25.58 -32.35 5.37
CA GLU A 16 26.40 -33.55 5.24
C GLU A 16 27.53 -33.36 4.24
N ALA A 17 27.26 -32.76 3.08
CA ALA A 17 28.27 -32.46 2.07
C ALA A 17 29.32 -31.46 2.58
N LEU A 18 28.88 -30.41 3.29
CA LEU A 18 29.79 -29.44 3.91
C LEU A 18 30.66 -30.08 5.00
N GLN A 19 30.08 -30.94 5.84
CA GLN A 19 30.82 -31.64 6.89
C GLN A 19 31.85 -32.61 6.29
N LYS A 20 31.51 -33.29 5.19
CA LYS A 20 32.42 -34.18 4.46
C LYS A 20 33.58 -33.41 3.82
N ALA A 21 33.31 -32.24 3.23
CA ALA A 21 34.34 -31.42 2.59
C ALA A 21 35.21 -30.64 3.60
N PHE A 22 34.67 -30.28 4.75
CA PHE A 22 35.34 -29.50 5.80
C PHE A 22 35.16 -30.14 7.19
N PRO A 23 35.76 -31.31 7.44
CA PRO A 23 35.53 -32.08 8.66
C PRO A 23 36.16 -31.46 9.92
N LYS A 24 37.13 -30.54 9.75
CA LYS A 24 37.82 -29.86 10.86
C LYS A 24 37.83 -28.34 10.65
N PRO A 25 37.63 -27.54 11.72
CA PRO A 25 37.19 -27.95 13.06
C PRO A 25 35.75 -28.50 13.04
N ALA A 26 35.39 -29.38 13.99
CA ALA A 26 34.15 -30.17 13.96
C ALA A 26 32.86 -29.34 13.74
N ASN A 27 32.81 -28.11 14.27
CA ASN A 27 31.66 -27.20 14.16
C ASN A 27 31.81 -26.15 13.04
N ALA A 28 32.77 -26.28 12.12
CA ALA A 28 33.00 -25.31 11.06
C ALA A 28 31.84 -25.26 10.05
N ALA A 29 31.41 -26.42 9.56
CA ALA A 29 30.31 -26.52 8.60
C ALA A 29 29.01 -25.96 9.18
N HIS A 30 28.68 -26.34 10.43
CA HIS A 30 27.48 -25.85 11.11
C HIS A 30 27.49 -24.33 11.26
N ARG A 31 28.59 -23.75 11.76
CA ARG A 31 28.70 -22.29 11.95
C ARG A 31 28.66 -21.52 10.64
N ALA A 32 29.34 -22.02 9.60
CA ALA A 32 29.36 -21.38 8.29
C ALA A 32 27.98 -21.42 7.62
N LEU A 33 27.33 -22.60 7.63
CA LEU A 33 25.99 -22.77 7.08
C LEU A 33 24.97 -21.91 7.84
N ASN A 34 25.01 -21.91 9.18
CA ASN A 34 24.11 -21.09 9.99
C ASN A 34 24.29 -19.58 9.68
N LYS A 35 25.53 -19.10 9.58
CA LYS A 35 25.79 -17.70 9.19
C LYS A 35 25.22 -17.35 7.81
N TYR A 36 25.37 -18.25 6.84
CA TYR A 36 24.83 -18.07 5.51
C TYR A 36 23.31 -18.05 5.50
N VAL A 37 22.70 -19.01 6.19
CA VAL A 37 21.25 -19.14 6.38
C VAL A 37 20.69 -17.86 7.02
N THR A 38 21.24 -17.40 8.14
CA THR A 38 20.80 -16.16 8.78
C THR A 38 20.95 -14.93 7.87
N THR A 39 22.01 -14.88 7.04
CA THR A 39 22.17 -13.78 6.08
C THR A 39 21.08 -13.83 5.00
N LEU A 40 20.76 -15.03 4.52
CA LEU A 40 19.74 -15.25 3.50
C LEU A 40 18.33 -14.96 4.05
N GLU A 41 17.99 -15.43 5.25
CA GLU A 41 16.72 -15.13 5.95
C GLU A 41 16.50 -13.62 6.07
N ASN A 42 17.52 -12.87 6.50
CA ASN A 42 17.47 -11.42 6.59
C ASN A 42 17.23 -10.73 5.24
N MET A 43 17.81 -11.25 4.15
CA MET A 43 17.61 -10.71 2.81
C MET A 43 16.22 -11.01 2.26
N ILE A 44 15.72 -12.23 2.48
CA ILE A 44 14.36 -12.63 2.12
C ILE A 44 13.35 -11.76 2.87
N PHE A 45 13.54 -11.58 4.17
CA PHE A 45 12.68 -10.72 4.98
C PHE A 45 12.66 -9.28 4.46
N LYS A 46 13.83 -8.72 4.13
CA LYS A 46 13.90 -7.38 3.50
C LYS A 46 13.19 -7.33 2.16
N SER A 47 13.30 -8.37 1.34
CA SER A 47 12.56 -8.44 0.07
C SER A 47 11.05 -8.42 0.30
N LEU A 48 10.55 -9.13 1.32
CA LEU A 48 9.13 -9.22 1.64
C LEU A 48 8.56 -7.98 2.33
N HIS A 49 9.43 -7.09 2.83
CA HIS A 49 9.04 -5.77 3.31
C HIS A 49 8.55 -4.86 2.17
N PHE A 50 8.94 -5.14 0.92
CA PHE A 50 8.43 -4.43 -0.26
C PHE A 50 7.25 -5.17 -0.87
N GLN A 51 6.36 -4.43 -1.53
CA GLN A 51 5.29 -5.04 -2.30
C GLN A 51 5.88 -5.82 -3.48
N ALA A 52 5.51 -7.09 -3.58
CA ALA A 52 5.93 -7.94 -4.69
C ALA A 52 5.34 -7.45 -6.02
N THR A 53 6.17 -7.44 -7.06
CA THR A 53 5.72 -7.25 -8.45
C THR A 53 4.89 -8.46 -8.92
N PRO A 54 4.02 -8.31 -9.93
CA PRO A 54 3.23 -9.43 -10.46
C PRO A 54 4.09 -10.63 -10.87
N MET A 55 5.30 -10.38 -11.40
CA MET A 55 6.24 -11.43 -11.77
C MET A 55 6.84 -12.13 -10.55
N GLN A 56 7.24 -11.37 -9.52
CA GLN A 56 7.74 -11.95 -8.27
C GLN A 56 6.70 -12.85 -7.61
N SER A 57 5.43 -12.41 -7.56
CA SER A 57 4.34 -13.22 -7.02
C SER A 57 4.05 -14.47 -7.85
N LYS A 58 4.17 -14.39 -9.19
CA LYS A 58 3.86 -15.53 -10.07
C LYS A 58 4.93 -16.62 -10.03
N LEU A 59 6.19 -16.25 -9.77
CA LEU A 59 7.35 -17.13 -9.86
C LEU A 59 8.03 -17.39 -8.50
N ASP A 60 7.45 -16.89 -7.42
CA ASP A 60 7.99 -16.94 -6.05
C ASP A 60 9.43 -16.41 -5.96
N LEU A 61 9.65 -15.21 -6.51
CA LEU A 61 10.98 -14.58 -6.57
C LEU A 61 11.18 -13.56 -5.44
N PHE A 62 12.40 -13.53 -4.94
CA PHE A 62 12.88 -12.58 -3.94
C PHE A 62 13.97 -11.68 -4.52
N ALA A 63 13.90 -10.39 -4.23
CA ALA A 63 14.92 -9.42 -4.60
C ALA A 63 16.12 -9.53 -3.65
N ILE A 64 17.22 -10.14 -4.13
CA ILE A 64 18.41 -10.45 -3.33
C ILE A 64 19.65 -9.89 -4.00
N SER A 65 20.53 -9.25 -3.20
CA SER A 65 21.86 -8.87 -3.66
C SER A 65 22.81 -10.07 -3.57
N LEU A 66 23.09 -10.71 -4.72
CA LEU A 66 24.04 -11.84 -4.80
C LEU A 66 25.44 -11.45 -4.31
N GLN A 67 25.88 -10.22 -4.59
CA GLN A 67 27.16 -9.71 -4.12
C GLN A 67 27.20 -9.61 -2.59
N GLN A 68 26.17 -9.03 -1.98
CA GLN A 68 26.11 -8.95 -0.51
C GLN A 68 25.97 -10.35 0.11
N LEU A 69 25.21 -11.26 -0.50
CA LEU A 69 25.06 -12.63 0.00
C LEU A 69 26.40 -13.37 -0.04
N ALA A 70 27.15 -13.25 -1.15
CA ALA A 70 28.47 -13.85 -1.28
C ALA A 70 29.48 -13.28 -0.27
N ASN A 71 29.39 -11.98 0.05
CA ASN A 71 30.33 -11.32 0.96
C ASN A 71 29.96 -11.54 2.43
N ARG A 72 28.68 -11.46 2.79
CA ARG A 72 28.19 -11.55 4.18
C ARG A 72 27.86 -12.97 4.61
N GLY A 73 27.55 -13.86 3.67
CA GLY A 73 27.23 -15.27 3.90
C GLY A 73 28.39 -16.12 4.42
N GLY A 74 29.59 -15.55 4.57
CA GLY A 74 30.71 -16.17 5.26
C GLY A 74 31.64 -17.00 4.37
N GLN A 75 32.67 -17.53 5.00
CA GLN A 75 33.75 -18.30 4.38
C GLN A 75 33.99 -19.59 5.16
N ILE A 76 34.48 -20.62 4.49
CA ILE A 76 34.74 -21.93 5.07
C ILE A 76 36.10 -22.50 4.62
N GLY A 77 36.69 -23.31 5.51
CA GLY A 77 37.94 -24.02 5.27
C GLY A 77 39.21 -23.16 5.39
N PRO A 78 40.40 -23.79 5.31
CA PRO A 78 41.68 -23.12 5.50
C PRO A 78 41.97 -22.08 4.41
N LYS A 79 41.47 -22.30 3.19
CA LYS A 79 41.58 -21.36 2.06
C LYS A 79 40.53 -20.23 2.09
N LYS A 80 39.70 -20.16 3.14
CA LYS A 80 38.64 -19.15 3.31
C LYS A 80 37.75 -19.00 2.06
N VAL A 81 37.33 -20.12 1.48
CA VAL A 81 36.46 -20.13 0.30
C VAL A 81 35.10 -19.54 0.69
N ARG A 82 34.55 -18.64 -0.13
CA ARG A 82 33.21 -18.09 0.10
C ARG A 82 32.19 -19.21 0.05
N LEU A 83 31.36 -19.34 1.09
CA LEU A 83 30.40 -20.45 1.17
C LEU A 83 29.42 -20.44 -0.01
N HIS A 84 28.96 -19.25 -0.42
CA HIS A 84 28.09 -19.07 -1.59
C HIS A 84 28.68 -19.70 -2.86
N ALA A 85 29.98 -19.44 -3.12
CA ALA A 85 30.65 -19.97 -4.29
C ALA A 85 30.79 -21.48 -4.20
N TRP A 86 31.20 -22.00 -3.03
CA TRP A 86 31.32 -23.44 -2.82
C TRP A 86 29.99 -24.17 -3.02
N LEU A 87 28.89 -23.65 -2.47
CA LEU A 87 27.55 -24.24 -2.65
C LEU A 87 27.15 -24.30 -4.13
N ARG A 88 27.43 -23.24 -4.89
CA ARG A 88 27.18 -23.20 -6.33
C ARG A 88 28.02 -24.18 -7.11
N ASP A 89 29.32 -24.24 -6.85
CA ASP A 89 30.24 -25.12 -7.56
C ASP A 89 29.96 -26.61 -7.28
N ASN A 90 29.24 -26.92 -6.19
CA ASN A 90 28.84 -28.28 -5.80
C ASN A 90 27.35 -28.60 -6.05
N ASN A 91 26.61 -27.77 -6.79
CA ASN A 91 25.16 -27.95 -7.04
C ASN A 91 24.29 -28.02 -5.77
N LEU A 92 24.72 -27.35 -4.69
CA LEU A 92 24.04 -27.25 -3.41
C LEU A 92 23.61 -25.81 -3.12
N SER A 93 23.37 -25.01 -4.17
CA SER A 93 22.93 -23.62 -4.01
C SER A 93 21.57 -23.58 -3.34
N LEU A 94 21.42 -22.72 -2.32
CA LEU A 94 20.15 -22.52 -1.64
C LEU A 94 19.19 -21.65 -2.45
N ILE A 95 19.73 -20.81 -3.33
CA ILE A 95 18.97 -19.90 -4.20
C ILE A 95 19.45 -20.01 -5.64
N GLU A 96 18.56 -19.71 -6.57
CA GLU A 96 18.83 -19.68 -8.01
C GLU A 96 18.44 -18.32 -8.59
N PRO A 97 19.36 -17.59 -9.24
CA PRO A 97 19.03 -16.32 -9.89
C PRO A 97 18.27 -16.56 -11.19
N VAL A 98 17.03 -16.11 -11.25
CA VAL A 98 16.18 -16.16 -12.46
C VAL A 98 16.45 -14.94 -13.33
N ILE A 99 16.62 -13.77 -12.72
CA ILE A 99 17.03 -12.55 -13.39
C ILE A 99 18.20 -11.97 -12.62
N VAL A 100 19.34 -11.81 -13.30
CA VAL A 100 20.53 -11.23 -12.71
C VAL A 100 20.38 -9.72 -12.69
N GLY A 101 20.44 -9.14 -11.49
CA GLY A 101 20.42 -7.70 -11.30
C GLY A 101 21.71 -7.04 -11.80
N SER A 102 21.68 -5.74 -12.02
CA SER A 102 22.82 -4.98 -12.53
C SER A 102 23.29 -3.92 -11.54
N ASN A 103 24.60 -3.91 -11.28
CA ASN A 103 25.23 -2.88 -10.47
C ASN A 103 25.18 -1.49 -11.13
N LEU A 104 25.00 -1.43 -12.46
CA LEU A 104 24.87 -0.19 -13.22
C LEU A 104 23.49 0.45 -13.04
N THR A 105 22.44 -0.37 -12.93
CA THR A 105 21.06 0.09 -12.74
C THR A 105 20.65 0.13 -11.27
N GLY A 106 21.45 -0.46 -10.37
CA GLY A 106 21.14 -0.60 -8.94
C GLY A 106 20.09 -1.68 -8.65
N GLU A 107 19.70 -2.48 -9.65
CA GLU A 107 18.66 -3.49 -9.52
C GLU A 107 19.19 -4.75 -8.83
N LEU A 108 18.42 -5.24 -7.86
CA LEU A 108 18.69 -6.51 -7.18
C LEU A 108 18.36 -7.70 -8.09
N SER A 109 19.05 -8.82 -7.87
CA SER A 109 18.75 -10.05 -8.61
C SER A 109 17.45 -10.66 -8.12
N GLN A 110 16.63 -11.14 -9.05
CA GLN A 110 15.41 -11.87 -8.73
C GLN A 110 15.75 -13.35 -8.59
N CYS A 111 15.69 -13.85 -7.36
CA CYS A 111 16.16 -15.19 -7.00
C CYS A 111 15.00 -16.05 -6.50
N LYS A 112 14.98 -17.32 -6.91
CA LYS A 112 14.06 -18.32 -6.40
C LYS A 112 14.75 -19.18 -5.34
N LEU A 113 14.02 -19.66 -4.34
CA LEU A 113 14.51 -20.70 -3.44
C LEU A 113 14.58 -22.04 -4.19
N THR A 114 15.67 -22.77 -4.01
CA THR A 114 15.82 -24.12 -4.59
C THR A 114 15.03 -25.16 -3.79
N SER A 115 14.89 -26.37 -4.34
CA SER A 115 14.29 -27.51 -3.63
C SER A 115 15.04 -27.95 -2.37
N LEU A 116 16.26 -27.43 -2.15
CA LEU A 116 17.06 -27.68 -0.95
C LEU A 116 16.65 -26.81 0.24
N VAL A 117 15.71 -25.89 0.05
CA VAL A 117 15.25 -24.94 1.06
C VAL A 117 13.75 -24.97 1.18
N THR A 118 13.26 -25.13 2.40
CA THR A 118 11.87 -24.88 2.75
C THR A 118 11.80 -23.58 3.53
N LEU A 119 11.04 -22.62 3.02
CA LEU A 119 10.72 -21.39 3.73
C LEU A 119 9.61 -21.71 4.74
N VAL A 120 9.86 -21.44 6.02
CA VAL A 120 8.84 -21.44 7.05
C VAL A 120 8.62 -19.99 7.43
N ASP A 121 7.47 -19.44 7.04
CA ASP A 121 7.08 -18.11 7.47
C ASP A 121 6.65 -18.19 8.94
N THR A 122 7.52 -17.77 9.86
CA THR A 122 7.15 -17.73 11.28
C THR A 122 6.14 -16.61 11.57
N LEU A 123 5.78 -15.82 10.55
CA LEU A 123 4.65 -14.91 10.59
C LEU A 123 3.30 -15.61 10.35
N GLU A 124 3.28 -16.90 10.01
CA GLU A 124 2.05 -17.69 9.90
C GLU A 124 1.37 -17.68 11.26
N VAL A 125 0.16 -17.13 11.28
CA VAL A 125 -0.67 -17.11 12.47
C VAL A 125 -1.48 -18.39 12.47
N GLU A 126 -1.25 -19.22 13.47
CA GLU A 126 -1.99 -20.46 13.64
C GLU A 126 -3.43 -20.11 13.99
N GLU A 127 -4.32 -20.30 13.02
CA GLU A 127 -5.75 -20.00 13.15
C GLU A 127 -6.37 -20.71 14.37
N GLU A 128 -5.90 -21.91 14.69
CA GLU A 128 -6.32 -22.65 15.88
C GLU A 128 -5.95 -21.93 17.18
N ILE A 129 -4.80 -21.28 17.27
CA ILE A 129 -4.38 -20.52 18.45
C ILE A 129 -5.28 -19.29 18.62
N LEU A 130 -5.56 -18.55 17.54
CA LEU A 130 -6.45 -17.39 17.63
C LEU A 130 -7.89 -17.76 17.94
N LYS A 131 -8.38 -18.91 17.43
CA LYS A 131 -9.73 -19.41 17.72
C LYS A 131 -9.88 -19.99 19.12
N SER A 132 -8.80 -20.55 19.67
CA SER A 132 -8.82 -21.18 20.99
C SER A 132 -8.50 -20.23 22.14
N ALA A 133 -7.98 -19.04 21.85
CA ALA A 133 -7.73 -18.01 22.86
C ALA A 133 -9.02 -17.69 23.62
N LYS A 134 -8.97 -17.84 24.95
CA LYS A 134 -10.15 -17.62 25.83
C LYS A 134 -10.14 -16.26 26.49
N LEU A 135 -8.97 -15.64 26.57
CA LEU A 135 -8.74 -14.36 27.23
C LEU A 135 -8.01 -13.41 26.28
N ASP A 136 -8.31 -12.12 26.39
CA ASP A 136 -7.67 -11.08 25.56
C ASP A 136 -6.16 -11.02 25.81
N ARG A 137 -5.72 -11.36 27.04
CA ARG A 137 -4.29 -11.42 27.42
C ARG A 137 -3.50 -12.50 26.68
N GLU A 138 -4.11 -13.66 26.42
CA GLU A 138 -3.47 -14.76 25.71
C GLU A 138 -3.25 -14.39 24.24
N LEU A 139 -4.28 -13.77 23.66
CA LEU A 139 -4.26 -13.23 22.31
C LEU A 139 -3.19 -12.14 22.15
N ASP A 140 -3.14 -11.22 23.11
CA ASP A 140 -2.15 -10.15 23.17
C ASP A 140 -0.73 -10.67 23.27
N ALA A 141 -0.46 -11.63 24.15
CA ALA A 141 0.85 -12.24 24.30
C ALA A 141 1.29 -12.95 23.01
N TYR A 142 0.35 -13.61 22.31
CA TYR A 142 0.64 -14.28 21.05
C TYR A 142 0.95 -13.28 19.91
N LEU A 143 0.12 -12.24 19.77
CA LEU A 143 0.25 -11.25 18.69
C LEU A 143 1.42 -10.30 18.87
N CYS A 144 1.69 -9.85 20.10
CA CYS A 144 2.82 -8.97 20.39
C CYS A 144 4.17 -9.69 20.22
N GLY A 145 4.21 -11.02 20.33
CA GLY A 145 5.45 -11.79 20.25
C GLY A 145 6.42 -11.47 21.40
N ASP A 146 7.70 -11.80 21.22
CA ASP A 146 8.73 -11.50 22.19
C ASP A 146 9.43 -10.15 21.90
N ASP A 147 9.65 -9.34 22.95
CA ASP A 147 10.25 -7.99 22.84
C ASP A 147 11.59 -8.02 22.08
N PHE A 148 12.40 -9.06 22.32
CA PHE A 148 13.68 -9.20 21.66
C PHE A 148 13.53 -9.40 20.14
N GLY A 149 12.59 -10.23 19.71
CA GLY A 149 12.21 -10.40 18.30
C GLY A 149 11.77 -9.08 17.67
N ASN A 150 10.91 -8.32 18.36
CA ASN A 150 10.44 -7.00 17.90
C ASN A 150 11.60 -6.00 17.71
N VAL A 151 12.55 -5.95 18.64
CA VAL A 151 13.76 -5.14 18.51
C VAL A 151 14.63 -5.60 17.33
N GLN A 152 14.69 -6.90 17.02
CA GLN A 152 15.39 -7.38 15.84
C GLN A 152 14.72 -6.94 14.54
N VAL A 153 13.38 -6.94 14.48
CA VAL A 153 12.61 -6.41 13.34
C VAL A 153 13.01 -4.97 13.06
N LEU A 154 12.93 -4.12 14.09
CA LEU A 154 13.26 -2.70 14.00
C LEU A 154 14.70 -2.51 13.49
N ASN A 155 15.67 -3.18 14.10
CA ASN A 155 17.08 -3.04 13.72
C ASN A 155 17.40 -3.56 12.32
N LEU A 156 16.64 -4.56 11.84
CA LEU A 156 16.85 -5.14 10.52
C LEU A 156 16.34 -4.19 9.41
N LEU A 157 15.16 -3.61 9.61
CA LEU A 157 14.52 -2.69 8.67
C LEU A 157 15.10 -1.28 8.74
N TYR A 158 15.43 -0.83 9.94
CA TYR A 158 15.88 0.52 10.25
C TYR A 158 17.17 0.48 11.08
N PRO A 159 18.30 0.06 10.47
CA PRO A 159 19.59 -0.05 11.16
C PRO A 159 20.08 1.26 11.80
N GLU A 160 19.54 2.40 11.37
CA GLU A 160 19.84 3.74 11.88
C GLU A 160 19.55 3.87 13.39
N PHE A 161 18.49 3.20 13.88
CA PHE A 161 18.14 3.19 15.30
C PHE A 161 19.19 2.47 16.14
N LYS A 162 19.91 1.50 15.56
CA LYS A 162 21.05 0.84 16.21
C LYS A 162 22.26 1.76 16.29
N SER A 163 22.51 2.57 15.25
CA SER A 163 23.64 3.48 15.18
C SER A 163 23.49 4.75 16.02
N ARG A 164 22.33 4.96 16.69
CA ARG A 164 22.04 6.12 17.54
C ARG A 164 22.30 7.46 16.83
N ILE A 165 21.72 7.61 15.63
CA ILE A 165 21.72 8.88 14.91
C ILE A 165 21.04 9.99 15.72
N SER A 166 21.39 11.24 15.44
CA SER A 166 20.83 12.40 16.15
C SER A 166 19.33 12.58 15.87
N ARG A 167 18.63 13.29 16.75
CA ARG A 167 17.20 13.57 16.59
C ARG A 167 16.90 14.31 15.27
N GLY A 168 17.75 15.26 14.88
CA GLY A 168 17.60 15.99 13.62
C GLY A 168 17.73 15.09 12.39
N GLU A 169 18.64 14.11 12.42
CA GLU A 169 18.77 13.12 11.34
C GLU A 169 17.55 12.19 11.28
N ILE A 170 16.99 11.81 12.43
CA ILE A 170 15.77 11.00 12.49
C ILE A 170 14.61 11.74 11.81
N GLU A 171 14.40 13.01 12.15
CA GLU A 171 13.32 13.83 11.58
C GLU A 171 13.49 14.06 10.06
N GLN A 172 14.73 14.10 9.56
CA GLN A 172 15.01 14.21 8.13
C GLN A 172 14.76 12.89 7.38
N LEU A 173 15.07 11.75 7.99
CA LEU A 173 14.99 10.44 7.34
C LEU A 173 13.62 9.77 7.50
N PHE A 174 12.88 10.10 8.56
CA PHE A 174 11.69 9.36 8.95
C PHE A 174 10.53 10.26 9.34
N ASP A 175 9.31 9.75 9.15
CA ASP A 175 8.09 10.23 9.81
C ASP A 175 7.53 9.14 10.72
N PHE A 176 6.93 9.55 11.84
CA PHE A 176 6.30 8.64 12.79
C PHE A 176 4.79 8.65 12.60
N LEU A 177 4.22 7.47 12.45
CA LEU A 177 2.79 7.24 12.31
C LEU A 177 2.22 6.70 13.63
N PRO A 178 1.29 7.38 14.30
CA PRO A 178 0.62 6.80 15.45
C PRO A 178 -0.23 5.59 15.01
N VAL A 179 -0.12 4.49 15.74
CA VAL A 179 -0.84 3.23 15.47
C VAL A 179 -1.88 2.99 16.56
N ASP A 180 -3.13 2.75 16.15
CA ASP A 180 -4.15 2.16 17.03
C ASP A 180 -3.86 0.66 17.20
N VAL A 181 -2.99 0.34 18.16
CA VAL A 181 -2.45 -1.02 18.38
C VAL A 181 -3.56 -2.04 18.63
N GLU A 182 -4.57 -1.67 19.42
CA GLU A 182 -5.72 -2.53 19.72
C GLU A 182 -6.53 -2.82 18.46
N SER A 183 -6.84 -1.79 17.65
CA SER A 183 -7.52 -1.96 16.37
C SER A 183 -6.71 -2.82 15.40
N LEU A 184 -5.40 -2.65 15.36
CA LEU A 184 -4.52 -3.47 14.52
C LEU A 184 -4.53 -4.94 14.92
N LYS A 185 -4.53 -5.24 16.23
CA LYS A 185 -4.67 -6.61 16.75
C LYS A 185 -6.02 -7.21 16.37
N SER A 186 -7.13 -6.50 16.57
CA SER A 186 -8.46 -6.94 16.14
C SER A 186 -8.53 -7.21 14.64
N TYR A 187 -7.89 -6.38 13.83
CA TYR A 187 -7.78 -6.60 12.38
C TYR A 187 -7.04 -7.89 12.04
N ILE A 188 -5.94 -8.21 12.73
CA ILE A 188 -5.21 -9.46 12.52
C ILE A 188 -6.10 -10.67 12.83
N VAL A 189 -6.87 -10.59 13.92
CA VAL A 189 -7.83 -11.65 14.28
C VAL A 189 -8.88 -11.83 13.19
N TRP A 190 -9.53 -10.73 12.79
CA TRP A 190 -10.52 -10.73 11.71
C TRP A 190 -9.96 -11.28 10.40
N LEU A 191 -8.72 -10.90 10.05
CA LEU A 191 -8.06 -11.33 8.82
C LEU A 191 -7.87 -12.85 8.75
N VAL A 192 -7.59 -13.47 9.89
CA VAL A 192 -7.37 -14.91 9.99
C VAL A 192 -8.69 -15.67 10.09
N SER A 193 -9.66 -15.19 10.87
CA SER A 193 -10.88 -15.97 11.18
C SER A 193 -12.11 -15.65 10.32
N GLU A 194 -12.20 -14.46 9.73
CA GLU A 194 -13.46 -13.94 9.13
C GLU A 194 -13.30 -13.42 7.68
N ALA A 195 -12.08 -13.17 7.20
CA ALA A 195 -11.86 -12.56 5.89
C ALA A 195 -12.04 -13.55 4.71
N GLU A 196 -13.23 -14.08 4.47
CA GLU A 196 -13.48 -15.15 3.49
C GLU A 196 -13.22 -14.74 2.02
N PHE A 197 -13.32 -13.45 1.69
CA PHE A 197 -13.23 -12.96 0.31
C PHE A 197 -11.81 -12.59 -0.17
N LEU A 198 -10.80 -12.72 0.68
CA LEU A 198 -9.40 -12.46 0.30
C LEU A 198 -8.74 -13.75 -0.18
N SER A 199 -8.00 -13.67 -1.28
CA SER A 199 -7.12 -14.78 -1.69
C SER A 199 -6.03 -15.03 -0.64
N SER A 200 -5.53 -16.26 -0.56
CA SER A 200 -4.49 -16.63 0.40
C SER A 200 -3.26 -15.71 0.32
N ALA A 201 -2.81 -15.37 -0.89
CA ALA A 201 -1.69 -14.46 -1.10
C ALA A 201 -1.97 -13.03 -0.57
N GLN A 202 -3.18 -12.51 -0.76
CA GLN A 202 -3.57 -11.19 -0.23
C GLN A 202 -3.64 -11.21 1.31
N LYS A 203 -4.15 -12.29 1.90
CA LYS A 203 -4.19 -12.48 3.35
C LYS A 203 -2.79 -12.51 3.92
N GLU A 204 -1.91 -13.35 3.37
CA GLU A 204 -0.53 -13.49 3.83
C GLU A 204 0.22 -12.16 3.75
N GLN A 205 0.06 -11.41 2.64
CA GLN A 205 0.66 -10.10 2.49
C GLN A 205 0.14 -9.09 3.53
N ALA A 206 -1.18 -9.00 3.72
CA ALA A 206 -1.79 -8.09 4.68
C ALA A 206 -1.40 -8.43 6.13
N LEU A 207 -1.35 -9.73 6.45
CA LEU A 207 -0.93 -10.25 7.75
C LEU A 207 0.52 -9.90 8.04
N ARG A 208 1.41 -10.12 7.07
CA ARG A 208 2.82 -9.75 7.16
C ARG A 208 3.00 -8.26 7.40
N GLN A 209 2.32 -7.41 6.62
CA GLN A 209 2.36 -5.95 6.80
C GLN A 209 1.85 -5.54 8.19
N ALA A 210 0.72 -6.10 8.63
CA ALA A 210 0.16 -5.82 9.96
C ALA A 210 1.12 -6.21 11.10
N ARG A 211 1.75 -7.38 11.01
CA ARG A 211 2.72 -7.85 12.02
C ARG A 211 3.99 -7.02 12.04
N ILE A 212 4.51 -6.60 10.89
CA ILE A 212 5.66 -5.68 10.84
C ILE A 212 5.32 -4.36 11.53
N ILE A 213 4.14 -3.80 11.25
CA ILE A 213 3.69 -2.55 11.87
C ILE A 213 3.55 -2.73 13.38
N LEU A 214 2.91 -3.81 13.82
CA LEU A 214 2.71 -4.13 15.24
C LEU A 214 4.04 -4.31 15.98
N ALA A 215 4.99 -5.06 15.41
CA ALA A 215 6.30 -5.33 15.99
C ALA A 215 7.17 -4.05 16.12
N VAL A 216 7.06 -3.13 15.17
CA VAL A 216 7.77 -1.85 15.26
C VAL A 216 7.09 -0.91 16.27
N ALA A 217 5.75 -0.86 16.25
CA ALA A 217 4.98 -0.03 17.17
C ALA A 217 5.12 -0.47 18.64
N SER A 218 5.29 -1.76 18.91
CA SER A 218 5.54 -2.26 20.27
C SER A 218 6.88 -1.81 20.86
N VAL A 219 7.87 -1.50 20.01
CA VAL A 219 9.20 -1.01 20.42
C VAL A 219 9.25 0.52 20.51
N LEU A 220 8.43 1.21 19.71
CA LEU A 220 8.43 2.67 19.56
C LEU A 220 7.17 3.32 20.15
N ASP A 221 6.73 2.85 21.31
CA ASP A 221 5.63 3.44 22.09
C ASP A 221 4.36 3.74 21.24
N GLY A 222 3.93 2.75 20.47
CA GLY A 222 2.73 2.84 19.62
C GLY A 222 2.93 3.58 18.29
N HIS A 223 4.17 3.89 17.88
CA HIS A 223 4.46 4.55 16.62
C HIS A 223 5.12 3.62 15.60
N PHE A 224 4.65 3.69 14.36
CA PHE A 224 5.30 3.06 13.23
C PHE A 224 6.20 4.08 12.50
N VAL A 225 7.48 3.76 12.37
CA VAL A 225 8.43 4.62 11.65
C VAL A 225 8.35 4.36 10.14
N GLN A 226 8.33 5.42 9.34
CA GLN A 226 8.27 5.37 7.88
C GLN A 226 9.44 6.14 7.28
N ARG A 227 10.25 5.47 6.45
CA ARG A 227 11.41 6.10 5.82
C ARG A 227 11.00 6.94 4.62
N LYS A 228 11.34 8.22 4.62
CA LYS A 228 11.04 9.19 3.57
C LYS A 228 11.74 8.81 2.26
N LYS A 229 10.98 8.86 1.16
CA LYS A 229 11.46 8.71 -0.21
C LYS A 229 10.87 9.84 -1.07
N PRO A 230 11.54 11.00 -1.14
CA PRO A 230 11.11 12.10 -1.98
C PRO A 230 11.06 11.65 -3.46
N SER A 231 10.00 12.04 -4.18
CA SER A 231 9.89 11.82 -5.62
C SER A 231 10.22 13.09 -6.40
N ASP A 232 10.83 12.93 -7.57
CA ASP A 232 10.99 14.00 -8.55
C ASP A 232 9.66 14.63 -8.99
N PHE A 233 8.53 13.96 -8.74
CA PHE A 233 7.17 14.44 -9.02
C PHE A 233 6.56 15.24 -7.85
N GLY A 234 7.37 15.62 -6.84
CA GLY A 234 6.97 16.52 -5.74
C GLY A 234 6.31 15.81 -4.55
N ARG A 235 5.79 14.60 -4.74
CA ARG A 235 5.19 13.80 -3.67
C ARG A 235 6.23 13.20 -2.73
N MET A 236 5.87 13.12 -1.44
CA MET A 236 6.60 12.30 -0.46
C MET A 236 6.04 10.88 -0.45
N TYR A 237 6.85 9.92 -0.88
CA TYR A 237 6.60 8.50 -0.70
C TYR A 237 7.38 7.97 0.49
N TYR A 238 7.12 6.70 0.84
CA TYR A 238 7.88 6.00 1.85
C TYR A 238 8.45 4.69 1.29
N GLU A 239 9.58 4.25 1.83
CA GLU A 239 10.17 2.96 1.47
C GLU A 239 9.43 1.80 2.15
N GLY A 240 9.21 0.72 1.40
CA GLY A 240 8.67 -0.52 1.95
C GLY A 240 7.22 -0.39 2.44
N VAL A 241 6.93 -0.99 3.61
CA VAL A 241 5.61 -0.92 4.25
C VAL A 241 5.39 0.48 4.83
N SER A 242 4.30 1.11 4.44
CA SER A 242 3.89 2.45 4.91
C SER A 242 2.38 2.62 4.88
N VAL A 243 1.88 3.69 5.50
CA VAL A 243 0.45 4.07 5.46
C VAL A 243 -0.07 4.24 4.02
N GLN A 244 0.82 4.61 3.09
CA GLN A 244 0.50 4.79 1.67
C GLN A 244 0.44 3.45 0.92
N SER A 245 1.30 2.48 1.26
CA SER A 245 1.42 1.21 0.53
C SER A 245 0.48 0.11 1.04
N ILE A 246 0.01 0.19 2.29
CA ILE A 246 -0.94 -0.77 2.85
C ILE A 246 -2.34 -0.61 2.24
N ASN A 247 -3.08 -1.72 2.20
CA ASN A 247 -4.46 -1.72 1.70
C ASN A 247 -5.40 -0.89 2.61
N LYS A 248 -6.59 -0.56 2.10
CA LYS A 248 -7.52 0.33 2.81
C LYS A 248 -8.01 -0.20 4.16
N GLU A 249 -8.26 -1.50 4.29
CA GLU A 249 -8.71 -2.10 5.55
C GLU A 249 -7.59 -2.14 6.59
N LEU A 250 -6.36 -2.50 6.20
CA LEU A 250 -5.20 -2.41 7.09
C LEU A 250 -4.92 -0.96 7.49
N ARG A 251 -5.03 -0.01 6.56
CA ARG A 251 -4.88 1.43 6.88
C ARG A 251 -5.92 1.89 7.91
N ARG A 252 -7.18 1.50 7.72
CA ARG A 252 -8.27 1.74 8.68
C ARG A 252 -7.93 1.16 10.05
N ALA A 253 -7.40 -0.06 10.09
CA ALA A 253 -7.00 -0.70 11.33
C ALA A 253 -5.85 0.02 12.04
N VAL A 254 -4.84 0.46 11.28
CA VAL A 254 -3.66 1.18 11.79
C VAL A 254 -4.03 2.57 12.31
N LEU A 255 -4.85 3.34 11.61
CA LEU A 255 -5.24 4.70 12.02
C LEU A 255 -6.35 4.71 13.09
N GLY A 256 -7.14 3.64 13.16
CA GLY A 256 -8.30 3.52 14.04
C GLY A 256 -9.39 4.54 13.71
N ASN A 257 -10.11 4.98 14.75
CA ASN A 257 -11.16 5.98 14.62
C ASN A 257 -10.58 7.32 14.17
N CYS A 258 -10.88 7.72 12.93
CA CYS A 258 -10.42 8.96 12.31
C CYS A 258 -11.32 9.40 11.14
N TRP A 259 -10.97 10.51 10.51
CA TRP A 259 -11.66 11.07 9.36
C TRP A 259 -10.69 11.29 8.20
N GLU A 260 -10.99 10.68 7.06
CA GLU A 260 -10.31 10.88 5.79
C GLU A 260 -10.92 12.10 5.10
N TYR A 261 -10.08 13.01 4.61
CA TYR A 261 -10.46 14.14 3.76
C TYR A 261 -9.67 14.05 2.46
N ASP A 262 -10.38 13.85 1.35
CA ASP A 262 -9.81 13.67 0.02
C ASP A 262 -10.31 14.75 -0.96
N VAL A 263 -9.52 15.07 -1.98
CA VAL A 263 -9.95 16.02 -3.01
C VAL A 263 -10.95 15.35 -3.97
N LYS A 264 -12.14 15.93 -4.12
CA LYS A 264 -13.17 15.38 -5.01
C LYS A 264 -12.78 15.55 -6.47
N SER A 265 -12.82 14.45 -7.22
CA SER A 265 -12.54 14.45 -8.67
C SER A 265 -11.22 15.15 -9.01
N SER A 266 -10.19 14.97 -8.16
CA SER A 266 -9.00 15.81 -8.06
C SER A 266 -8.38 16.22 -9.41
N VAL A 267 -7.95 15.26 -10.22
CA VAL A 267 -7.32 15.54 -11.53
C VAL A 267 -8.24 16.28 -12.51
N VAL A 268 -9.55 16.05 -12.44
CA VAL A 268 -10.54 16.69 -13.31
C VAL A 268 -10.75 18.14 -12.87
N ALA A 269 -10.90 18.36 -11.56
CA ALA A 269 -11.01 19.69 -10.96
C ALA A 269 -9.75 20.52 -11.21
N TRP A 270 -8.57 19.90 -11.11
CA TRP A 270 -7.29 20.51 -11.45
C TRP A 270 -7.28 21.02 -12.90
N LYS A 271 -7.57 20.15 -13.87
CA LYS A 271 -7.59 20.53 -15.29
C LYS A 271 -8.60 21.64 -15.58
N MET A 272 -9.78 21.57 -14.98
CA MET A 272 -10.81 22.59 -15.16
C MET A 272 -10.41 23.96 -14.64
N GLY A 273 -9.48 24.04 -13.69
CA GLY A 273 -8.88 25.32 -13.27
C GLY A 273 -8.25 26.11 -14.42
N TRP A 274 -7.81 25.42 -15.48
CA TRP A 274 -7.20 26.03 -16.67
C TRP A 274 -8.19 26.38 -17.78
N ALA A 275 -9.46 25.97 -17.66
CA ALA A 275 -10.45 26.09 -18.72
C ALA A 275 -10.74 27.54 -19.11
N LYS A 276 -10.83 28.44 -18.11
CA LYS A 276 -11.05 29.88 -18.36
C LYS A 276 -9.89 30.50 -19.13
N GLN A 277 -8.66 30.21 -18.71
CA GLN A 277 -7.46 30.70 -19.40
C GLN A 277 -7.37 30.18 -20.85
N TYR A 278 -7.76 28.93 -21.08
CA TYR A 278 -7.85 28.39 -22.44
C TYR A 278 -8.83 29.20 -23.31
N ILE A 279 -10.03 29.51 -22.79
CA ILE A 279 -11.03 30.31 -23.51
C ILE A 279 -10.51 31.72 -23.78
N ASP A 280 -9.98 32.37 -22.76
CA ASP A 280 -9.46 33.74 -22.85
C ASP A 280 -8.34 33.81 -23.90
N SER A 281 -7.46 32.79 -23.97
CA SER A 281 -6.37 32.73 -24.96
C SER A 281 -6.84 32.64 -26.41
N ARG A 282 -8.09 32.22 -26.65
CA ARG A 282 -8.67 32.21 -28.01
C ARG A 282 -9.31 33.54 -28.39
N GLY A 283 -9.54 34.45 -27.45
CA GLY A 283 -10.05 35.81 -27.69
C GLY A 283 -11.49 35.89 -28.20
N ARG A 284 -12.26 34.79 -28.15
CA ARG A 284 -13.61 34.69 -28.74
C ARG A 284 -14.75 34.96 -27.75
N GLY A 285 -14.45 35.12 -26.46
CA GLY A 285 -15.47 35.30 -25.42
C GLY A 285 -16.45 34.12 -25.34
N GLU A 286 -16.01 32.91 -25.67
CA GLU A 286 -16.87 31.72 -25.61
C GLU A 286 -17.34 31.46 -24.17
N ASP A 287 -18.57 30.98 -24.02
CA ASP A 287 -19.12 30.62 -22.71
C ASP A 287 -18.47 29.32 -22.21
N LEU A 288 -17.87 29.38 -21.02
CA LEU A 288 -17.24 28.25 -20.34
C LEU A 288 -18.14 27.03 -20.27
N ARG A 289 -19.43 27.22 -19.98
CA ARG A 289 -20.38 26.11 -19.83
C ARG A 289 -20.76 25.46 -21.15
N LYS A 290 -20.62 26.18 -22.27
CA LYS A 290 -20.84 25.62 -23.61
C LYS A 290 -19.62 24.85 -24.11
N VAL A 291 -18.41 25.30 -23.77
CA VAL A 291 -17.16 24.66 -24.22
C VAL A 291 -16.82 23.42 -23.41
N PHE A 292 -17.10 23.44 -22.09
CA PHE A 292 -16.73 22.36 -21.16
C PHE A 292 -17.95 21.78 -20.42
N SER A 293 -19.05 21.61 -21.15
CA SER A 293 -20.34 21.17 -20.60
C SER A 293 -20.27 19.80 -19.90
N ALA A 294 -19.63 18.80 -20.52
CA ALA A 294 -19.61 17.44 -19.99
C ALA A 294 -18.73 17.36 -18.72
N THR A 295 -17.60 18.07 -18.72
CA THR A 295 -16.68 18.12 -17.59
C THR A 295 -17.28 18.90 -16.41
N LEU A 296 -18.00 20.00 -16.68
CA LEU A 296 -18.74 20.72 -15.63
C LEU A 296 -19.84 19.87 -15.03
N ASN A 297 -20.66 19.20 -15.84
CA ASN A 297 -21.68 18.28 -15.36
C ASN A 297 -21.07 17.14 -14.51
N PHE A 298 -19.91 16.62 -14.89
CA PHE A 298 -19.19 15.62 -14.08
C PHE A 298 -18.72 16.16 -12.72
N LEU A 299 -18.37 17.44 -12.61
CA LEU A 299 -17.90 18.08 -11.38
C LEU A 299 -19.05 18.55 -10.48
N GLU A 300 -20.11 19.08 -11.07
CA GLU A 300 -21.23 19.72 -10.38
C GLU A 300 -22.32 18.69 -10.03
N ASP A 301 -22.71 17.85 -10.99
CA ASP A 301 -23.84 16.92 -10.92
C ASP A 301 -23.41 15.46 -11.18
N LYS A 302 -22.32 15.06 -10.52
CA LYS A 302 -21.65 13.77 -10.74
C LYS A 302 -22.58 12.56 -10.63
N ALA A 303 -23.56 12.58 -9.72
CA ALA A 303 -24.45 11.44 -9.51
C ALA A 303 -25.31 11.17 -10.75
N GLU A 304 -25.98 12.21 -11.26
CA GLU A 304 -26.82 12.15 -12.45
C GLU A 304 -25.98 11.83 -13.70
N PHE A 305 -24.83 12.49 -13.85
CA PHE A 305 -23.88 12.18 -14.92
C PHE A 305 -23.51 10.68 -14.95
N MET A 306 -23.18 10.11 -13.78
CA MET A 306 -22.78 8.71 -13.69
C MET A 306 -23.94 7.76 -13.92
N GLU A 307 -25.15 8.13 -13.50
CA GLU A 307 -26.37 7.34 -13.71
C GLU A 307 -26.72 7.23 -15.21
N TRP A 308 -26.70 8.33 -15.95
CA TRP A 308 -26.97 8.31 -17.39
C TRP A 308 -25.96 7.45 -18.15
N VAL A 309 -24.67 7.63 -17.86
CA VAL A 309 -23.62 6.82 -18.50
C VAL A 309 -23.76 5.34 -18.11
N GLN A 310 -24.17 5.04 -16.88
CA GLN A 310 -24.43 3.67 -16.44
C GLN A 310 -25.53 3.01 -17.24
N GLN A 311 -26.68 3.68 -17.38
CA GLN A 311 -27.81 3.17 -18.16
C GLN A 311 -27.45 2.99 -19.64
N ALA A 312 -26.68 3.91 -20.22
CA ALA A 312 -26.23 3.81 -21.61
C ALA A 312 -25.16 2.74 -21.84
N THR A 313 -24.34 2.43 -20.83
CA THR A 313 -23.22 1.48 -20.96
C THR A 313 -23.66 0.04 -20.72
N PHE A 314 -24.46 -0.20 -19.69
CA PHE A 314 -24.82 -1.53 -19.21
C PHE A 314 -26.30 -1.80 -19.44
N GLU A 315 -26.64 -2.10 -20.70
CA GLU A 315 -27.99 -2.53 -21.10
C GLU A 315 -28.30 -3.97 -20.62
N ASP A 316 -29.49 -4.46 -20.95
CA ASP A 316 -30.03 -5.76 -20.49
C ASP A 316 -29.14 -6.97 -20.82
N ASP A 317 -28.27 -6.89 -21.84
CA ASP A 317 -27.34 -7.97 -22.20
C ASP A 317 -25.99 -7.90 -21.46
N SER A 318 -25.78 -6.90 -20.60
CA SER A 318 -24.57 -6.80 -19.79
C SER A 318 -24.58 -7.80 -18.64
N LEU A 319 -23.50 -8.57 -18.53
CA LEU A 319 -23.28 -9.52 -17.43
C LEU A 319 -22.69 -8.85 -16.17
N VAL A 320 -22.51 -7.53 -16.17
CA VAL A 320 -21.92 -6.81 -15.03
C VAL A 320 -23.00 -6.57 -13.96
N PRO A 321 -22.82 -7.11 -12.73
CA PRO A 321 -23.75 -6.88 -11.63
C PRO A 321 -23.96 -5.37 -11.36
N PRO A 322 -25.19 -4.90 -11.09
CA PRO A 322 -25.48 -3.48 -10.86
C PRO A 322 -24.59 -2.82 -9.81
N ALA A 323 -24.23 -3.54 -8.74
CA ALA A 323 -23.34 -3.04 -7.69
C ALA A 323 -21.89 -2.77 -8.16
N LEU A 324 -21.43 -3.42 -9.23
CA LEU A 324 -20.08 -3.26 -9.78
C LEU A 324 -20.00 -2.17 -10.85
N GLN A 325 -21.11 -1.87 -11.54
CA GLN A 325 -21.15 -0.92 -12.65
C GLN A 325 -20.61 0.48 -12.29
N PRO A 326 -21.03 1.14 -11.17
CA PRO A 326 -20.49 2.46 -10.80
C PRO A 326 -18.98 2.44 -10.55
N LYS A 327 -18.45 1.33 -10.04
CA LYS A 327 -17.02 1.16 -9.74
C LYS A 327 -16.20 1.10 -11.03
N LEU A 328 -16.69 0.38 -12.05
CA LEU A 328 -16.05 0.31 -13.36
C LEU A 328 -16.06 1.66 -14.06
N LEU A 329 -17.19 2.36 -14.07
CA LEU A 329 -17.28 3.70 -14.68
C LEU A 329 -16.36 4.69 -13.97
N LYS A 330 -16.31 4.69 -12.64
CA LYS A 330 -15.39 5.55 -11.88
C LYS A 330 -13.94 5.29 -12.28
N GLN A 331 -13.55 4.02 -12.45
CA GLN A 331 -12.22 3.65 -12.93
C GLN A 331 -11.97 4.13 -14.36
N ALA A 332 -12.96 3.98 -15.25
CA ALA A 332 -12.86 4.40 -16.65
C ALA A 332 -12.66 5.93 -16.78
N PHE A 333 -13.49 6.74 -16.12
CA PHE A 333 -13.33 8.21 -16.12
C PHE A 333 -12.02 8.67 -15.50
N THR A 334 -11.58 8.00 -14.42
CA THR A 334 -10.27 8.28 -13.82
C THR A 334 -9.14 7.99 -14.81
N ALA A 335 -9.20 6.84 -15.50
CA ALA A 335 -8.21 6.46 -16.50
C ALA A 335 -8.17 7.44 -17.69
N ILE A 336 -9.35 7.85 -18.20
CA ILE A 336 -9.48 8.88 -19.24
C ILE A 336 -8.83 10.19 -18.78
N SER A 337 -9.07 10.60 -17.54
CA SER A 337 -8.48 11.82 -16.96
C SER A 337 -6.96 11.76 -16.86
N PHE A 338 -6.35 10.57 -16.88
CA PHE A 338 -4.89 10.39 -16.97
C PHE A 338 -4.41 10.09 -18.40
N GLY A 339 -5.25 10.29 -19.42
CA GLY A 339 -4.90 10.15 -20.83
C GLY A 339 -4.94 8.72 -21.34
N ALA A 340 -5.79 7.84 -20.75
CA ALA A 340 -6.00 6.50 -21.27
C ALA A 340 -6.46 6.54 -22.74
N ARG A 341 -5.85 5.68 -23.58
CA ARG A 341 -6.18 5.58 -25.00
C ARG A 341 -7.51 4.84 -25.19
N GLN A 342 -8.27 5.27 -26.20
CA GLN A 342 -9.53 4.63 -26.62
C GLN A 342 -9.30 3.33 -27.40
N ASN A 343 -8.13 3.18 -28.00
CA ASN A 343 -7.78 2.06 -28.87
C ASN A 343 -7.87 0.73 -28.10
N ALA A 344 -8.37 -0.32 -28.72
CA ALA A 344 -8.53 -1.64 -28.07
C ALA A 344 -7.28 -2.54 -28.18
N HIS A 345 -6.32 -2.19 -29.03
CA HIS A 345 -5.15 -3.04 -29.28
C HIS A 345 -4.06 -2.84 -28.22
N GLY A 346 -3.62 -3.94 -27.62
CA GLY A 346 -2.43 -3.96 -26.78
C GLY A 346 -1.17 -3.62 -27.57
N TRP A 347 -0.15 -3.14 -26.87
CA TRP A 347 1.19 -2.93 -27.43
C TRP A 347 2.24 -3.70 -26.63
N GLN A 348 3.36 -3.98 -27.27
CA GLN A 348 4.47 -4.67 -26.62
C GLN A 348 5.27 -3.65 -25.77
N ASN A 349 5.49 -3.97 -24.50
CA ASN A 349 6.27 -3.14 -23.58
C ASN A 349 7.78 -3.37 -23.75
N GLU A 350 8.58 -2.50 -23.14
CA GLU A 350 10.05 -2.54 -23.19
C GLU A 350 10.63 -3.84 -22.61
N SER A 351 9.84 -4.60 -21.85
CA SER A 351 10.19 -5.90 -21.27
C SER A 351 9.76 -7.09 -22.14
N GLY A 352 9.26 -6.86 -23.36
CA GLY A 352 8.81 -7.90 -24.29
C GLY A 352 7.41 -8.48 -24.03
N GLY A 353 6.72 -8.02 -22.98
CA GLY A 353 5.36 -8.42 -22.63
C GLY A 353 4.28 -7.58 -23.32
N TRP A 354 3.07 -8.11 -23.43
CA TRP A 354 1.92 -7.38 -23.97
C TRP A 354 1.25 -6.55 -22.86
N THR A 355 0.99 -5.27 -23.15
CA THR A 355 0.26 -4.36 -22.27
C THR A 355 -1.04 -3.95 -22.94
N ASN A 356 -2.17 -4.14 -22.25
CA ASN A 356 -3.46 -3.71 -22.74
C ASN A 356 -3.73 -2.24 -22.42
N PRO A 357 -4.57 -1.56 -23.22
CA PRO A 357 -5.13 -0.26 -22.87
C PRO A 357 -5.95 -0.36 -21.58
N ALA A 358 -5.84 0.62 -20.68
CA ALA A 358 -6.51 0.60 -19.38
C ALA A 358 -8.03 0.39 -19.47
N LEU A 359 -8.69 0.96 -20.48
CA LEU A 359 -10.13 0.79 -20.68
C LEU A 359 -10.53 -0.66 -21.01
N VAL A 360 -9.65 -1.43 -21.66
CA VAL A 360 -9.88 -2.86 -21.94
C VAL A 360 -9.84 -3.68 -20.65
N ASP A 361 -8.92 -3.35 -19.74
CA ASP A 361 -8.79 -4.05 -18.46
C ASP A 361 -9.92 -3.68 -17.47
N ILE A 362 -10.45 -2.45 -17.56
CA ILE A 362 -11.55 -1.95 -16.74
C ILE A 362 -12.91 -2.48 -17.25
N ILE A 363 -13.27 -2.18 -18.50
CA ILE A 363 -14.51 -2.63 -19.14
C ILE A 363 -14.15 -3.78 -20.08
N LYS A 364 -14.14 -5.00 -19.51
CA LYS A 364 -13.69 -6.21 -20.20
C LYS A 364 -14.62 -6.62 -21.34
N ASN A 365 -15.94 -6.52 -21.13
CA ASN A 365 -16.93 -6.81 -22.16
C ASN A 365 -16.78 -5.80 -23.32
N SER A 366 -16.59 -6.29 -24.55
CA SER A 366 -16.37 -5.44 -25.70
C SER A 366 -17.59 -4.60 -26.08
N ARG A 367 -18.81 -5.15 -25.96
CA ARG A 367 -20.06 -4.44 -26.28
C ARG A 367 -20.31 -3.30 -25.30
N ASP A 368 -20.16 -3.57 -24.00
CA ASP A 368 -20.30 -2.53 -22.97
C ASP A 368 -19.28 -1.41 -23.20
N ARG A 369 -18.04 -1.76 -23.55
CA ARG A 369 -17.00 -0.78 -23.87
C ARG A 369 -17.31 0.02 -25.13
N GLU A 370 -17.85 -0.62 -26.17
CA GLU A 370 -18.29 0.05 -27.39
C GLU A 370 -19.43 1.03 -27.11
N ARG A 371 -20.44 0.65 -26.31
CA ARG A 371 -21.52 1.53 -25.85
C ARG A 371 -20.99 2.71 -25.05
N PHE A 372 -20.12 2.44 -24.07
CA PHE A 372 -19.48 3.47 -23.25
C PHE A 372 -18.74 4.51 -24.12
N LEU A 373 -17.96 4.06 -25.11
CA LEU A 373 -17.25 4.97 -26.02
C LEU A 373 -18.15 5.61 -27.08
N ALA A 374 -19.31 5.03 -27.37
CA ALA A 374 -20.28 5.57 -28.31
C ALA A 374 -21.17 6.67 -27.70
N ASP A 375 -21.35 6.64 -26.38
CA ASP A 375 -22.16 7.61 -25.63
C ASP A 375 -21.71 9.07 -25.88
N PRO A 376 -22.63 9.98 -26.27
CA PRO A 376 -22.30 11.37 -26.53
C PRO A 376 -21.66 12.09 -25.32
N THR A 377 -22.13 11.81 -24.11
CA THR A 377 -21.62 12.45 -22.88
C THR A 377 -20.17 12.05 -22.64
N VAL A 378 -19.85 10.75 -22.80
CA VAL A 378 -18.48 10.24 -22.71
C VAL A 378 -17.58 10.82 -23.79
N LYS A 379 -18.07 10.92 -25.04
CA LYS A 379 -17.30 11.52 -26.15
C LYS A 379 -16.93 12.97 -25.85
N PHE A 380 -17.92 13.80 -25.52
CA PHE A 380 -17.69 15.20 -25.17
C PHE A 380 -16.74 15.33 -23.98
N TYR A 381 -16.91 14.50 -22.95
CA TYR A 381 -15.98 14.47 -21.82
C TYR A 381 -14.54 14.17 -22.25
N ILE A 382 -14.31 13.15 -23.08
CA ILE A 382 -12.96 12.81 -23.55
C ILE A 382 -12.36 13.94 -24.40
N GLU A 383 -13.15 14.54 -25.29
CA GLU A 383 -12.72 15.67 -26.11
C GLU A 383 -12.31 16.88 -25.27
N GLU A 384 -13.16 17.26 -24.30
CA GLU A 384 -12.91 18.35 -23.36
C GLU A 384 -11.64 18.11 -22.52
N GLN A 385 -11.44 16.89 -21.99
CA GLN A 385 -10.21 16.53 -21.29
C GLN A 385 -8.97 16.62 -22.21
N GLY A 386 -9.11 16.18 -23.47
CA GLY A 386 -8.05 16.26 -24.47
C GLY A 386 -7.65 17.71 -24.82
N ILE A 387 -8.62 18.62 -24.86
CA ILE A 387 -8.41 20.07 -25.05
C ILE A 387 -7.58 20.63 -23.88
N LEU A 388 -7.98 20.35 -22.63
CA LEU A 388 -7.27 20.85 -21.44
C LEU A 388 -5.84 20.30 -21.38
N ASP A 389 -5.67 19.01 -21.66
CA ASP A 389 -4.34 18.38 -21.71
C ASP A 389 -3.44 18.99 -22.79
N ALA A 390 -4.02 19.44 -23.90
CA ALA A 390 -3.26 20.03 -25.01
C ALA A 390 -2.84 21.45 -24.63
N HIS A 391 -3.77 22.22 -24.09
CA HIS A 391 -3.52 23.57 -23.59
C HIS A 391 -2.40 23.58 -22.53
N LEU A 392 -2.50 22.73 -21.51
CA LEU A 392 -1.49 22.58 -20.47
C LEU A 392 -0.11 22.25 -21.05
N TYR A 393 -0.04 21.30 -21.99
CA TYR A 393 1.21 20.90 -22.60
C TYR A 393 1.84 22.01 -23.46
N GLU A 394 1.04 22.74 -24.25
CA GLU A 394 1.53 23.88 -25.03
C GLU A 394 2.06 25.00 -24.13
N ARG A 395 1.45 25.22 -22.96
CA ARG A 395 1.97 26.16 -21.98
C ARG A 395 3.31 25.75 -21.40
N VAL A 396 3.53 24.46 -21.12
CA VAL A 396 4.86 23.98 -20.72
C VAL A 396 5.91 24.29 -21.78
N LYS A 397 5.58 24.12 -23.07
CA LYS A 397 6.51 24.49 -24.16
C LYS A 397 6.82 25.99 -24.22
N ALA A 398 5.85 26.83 -23.86
CA ALA A 398 6.03 28.27 -23.84
C ALA A 398 6.80 28.75 -22.60
N GLU A 399 6.39 28.30 -21.42
CA GLU A 399 6.75 28.91 -20.13
C GLU A 399 7.74 28.06 -19.32
N ARG A 400 7.76 26.74 -19.51
CA ARG A 400 8.51 25.77 -18.69
C ARG A 400 9.32 24.79 -19.54
N ARG A 401 10.10 25.33 -20.48
CA ARG A 401 10.96 24.55 -21.40
C ARG A 401 11.98 23.69 -20.66
N ASP A 402 12.35 24.06 -19.44
CA ASP A 402 13.20 23.28 -18.55
C ASP A 402 12.66 21.86 -18.37
N LEU A 403 11.34 21.69 -18.22
CA LEU A 403 10.71 20.40 -18.01
C LEU A 403 10.85 19.45 -19.21
N LEU A 404 10.96 19.98 -20.43
CA LEU A 404 11.10 19.17 -21.64
C LEU A 404 12.45 18.45 -21.71
N SER A 405 13.47 19.00 -21.03
CA SER A 405 14.84 18.44 -21.02
C SER A 405 15.08 17.40 -19.92
N LYS A 406 14.14 17.26 -18.97
CA LYS A 406 14.29 16.34 -17.84
C LYS A 406 14.13 14.89 -18.28
N THR A 407 15.15 14.07 -18.07
CA THR A 407 15.21 12.66 -18.51
C THR A 407 14.04 11.83 -17.98
N TYR A 408 13.64 12.03 -16.73
CA TYR A 408 12.49 11.32 -16.13
C TYR A 408 11.14 11.72 -16.72
N LEU A 409 11.05 12.84 -17.45
CA LEU A 409 9.86 13.29 -18.19
C LEU A 409 9.90 12.93 -19.69
N GLN A 410 10.96 12.27 -20.15
CA GLN A 410 11.13 11.83 -21.52
C GLN A 410 10.76 10.34 -21.70
N THR A 411 10.51 9.93 -22.94
CA THR A 411 10.43 8.53 -23.36
C THR A 411 11.83 7.91 -23.41
N ALA A 412 11.95 6.59 -23.54
CA ALA A 412 13.24 5.92 -23.73
C ALA A 412 14.05 6.45 -24.93
N SER A 413 13.35 6.99 -25.94
CA SER A 413 13.95 7.66 -27.11
C SER A 413 14.40 9.12 -26.86
N GLY A 414 14.29 9.63 -25.63
CA GLY A 414 14.67 10.99 -25.26
C GLY A 414 13.67 12.09 -25.65
N ARG A 415 12.49 11.72 -26.17
CA ARG A 415 11.45 12.70 -26.54
C ARG A 415 10.60 13.08 -25.32
N PRO A 416 10.21 14.36 -25.14
CA PRO A 416 9.32 14.75 -24.05
C PRO A 416 8.00 13.98 -24.10
N SER A 417 7.61 13.35 -22.99
CA SER A 417 6.34 12.62 -22.90
C SER A 417 5.26 13.51 -22.33
N ARG A 418 4.23 13.80 -23.13
CA ARG A 418 3.07 14.60 -22.71
C ARG A 418 2.41 14.04 -21.45
N SER A 419 2.21 12.72 -21.36
CA SER A 419 1.57 12.11 -20.19
C SER A 419 2.41 12.22 -18.93
N LYS A 420 3.74 12.03 -19.02
CA LYS A 420 4.64 12.21 -17.87
C LYS A 420 4.68 13.66 -17.39
N ILE A 421 4.69 14.62 -18.32
CA ILE A 421 4.68 16.05 -17.99
C ILE A 421 3.37 16.45 -17.30
N LEU A 422 2.22 16.02 -17.82
CA LEU A 422 0.93 16.29 -17.17
C LEU A 422 0.85 15.67 -15.77
N ALA A 423 1.32 14.43 -15.62
CA ALA A 423 1.41 13.78 -14.30
C ALA A 423 2.35 14.53 -13.35
N TYR A 424 3.48 15.05 -13.85
CA TYR A 424 4.42 15.86 -13.08
C TYR A 424 3.76 17.14 -12.54
N LEU A 425 3.09 17.89 -13.41
CA LEU A 425 2.39 19.12 -13.00
C LEU A 425 1.30 18.82 -11.98
N TYR A 426 0.41 17.87 -12.28
CA TYR A 426 -0.67 17.49 -11.38
C TYR A 426 -0.17 17.08 -9.99
N GLN A 427 0.89 16.26 -9.91
CA GLN A 427 1.40 15.79 -8.62
C GLN A 427 2.07 16.90 -7.78
N HIS A 428 2.69 17.89 -8.42
CA HIS A 428 3.21 19.06 -7.72
C HIS A 428 2.06 19.92 -7.19
N ASP A 429 1.10 20.26 -8.04
CA ASP A 429 -0.04 21.09 -7.68
C ASP A 429 -0.90 20.40 -6.60
N GLU A 430 -1.10 19.09 -6.69
CA GLU A 430 -1.78 18.29 -5.66
C GLU A 430 -1.03 18.37 -4.33
N THR A 431 0.29 18.21 -4.33
CA THR A 431 1.10 18.28 -3.11
C THR A 431 1.01 19.68 -2.48
N GLU A 432 1.08 20.72 -3.30
CA GLU A 432 0.97 22.11 -2.88
C GLU A 432 -0.41 22.42 -2.27
N ILE A 433 -1.49 22.01 -2.93
CA ILE A 433 -2.86 22.17 -2.44
C ILE A 433 -3.07 21.41 -1.12
N MET A 434 -2.54 20.21 -0.98
CA MET A 434 -2.63 19.47 0.28
C MET A 434 -1.80 20.11 1.40
N ASN A 435 -0.71 20.82 1.07
CA ASN A 435 0.02 21.62 2.04
C ASN A 435 -0.81 22.81 2.53
N VAL A 436 -1.61 23.46 1.67
CA VAL A 436 -2.56 24.51 2.07
C VAL A 436 -3.59 23.95 3.05
N VAL A 437 -4.16 22.78 2.77
CA VAL A 437 -5.10 22.10 3.68
C VAL A 437 -4.46 21.89 5.06
N CYS A 438 -3.23 21.37 5.10
CA CYS A 438 -2.51 21.15 6.35
C CYS A 438 -2.20 22.46 7.08
N ALA A 439 -1.84 23.53 6.35
CA ALA A 439 -1.55 24.83 6.93
C ALA A 439 -2.80 25.47 7.57
N VAL A 440 -3.97 25.36 6.93
CA VAL A 440 -5.24 25.79 7.53
C VAL A 440 -5.59 24.93 8.75
N ALA A 441 -5.43 23.60 8.65
CA ALA A 441 -5.68 22.68 9.77
C ALA A 441 -4.84 23.05 11.01
N ALA A 442 -3.57 23.40 10.81
CA ALA A 442 -2.65 23.79 11.87
C ALA A 442 -3.11 25.05 12.64
N LYS A 443 -3.80 26.00 11.98
CA LYS A 443 -4.38 27.18 12.66
C LYS A 443 -5.44 26.83 13.70
N TYR A 444 -6.03 25.65 13.59
CA TYR A 444 -7.11 25.14 14.45
C TYR A 444 -6.66 23.96 15.33
N ASP A 445 -5.35 23.81 15.53
CA ASP A 445 -4.74 22.71 16.30
C ASP A 445 -5.19 21.32 15.79
N ARG A 446 -5.37 21.20 14.47
CA ARG A 446 -5.72 19.94 13.81
C ARG A 446 -4.48 19.37 13.13
N GLU A 447 -3.74 18.57 13.87
CA GLU A 447 -2.58 17.85 13.32
C GLU A 447 -3.03 16.66 12.46
N PRO A 448 -2.47 16.51 11.24
CA PRO A 448 -2.68 15.33 10.42
C PRO A 448 -2.10 14.07 11.06
N LEU A 449 -2.87 12.99 11.12
CA LEU A 449 -2.37 11.66 11.49
C LEU A 449 -1.54 11.03 10.38
N ALA A 450 -1.96 11.23 9.14
CA ALA A 450 -1.33 10.65 7.96
C ALA A 450 -1.68 11.46 6.70
N ARG A 451 -0.83 11.33 5.68
CA ARG A 451 -1.03 11.87 4.34
C ARG A 451 -0.84 10.76 3.30
N VAL A 452 -1.85 10.57 2.46
CA VAL A 452 -1.84 9.55 1.40
C VAL A 452 -2.33 10.19 0.11
N HIS A 453 -1.38 10.59 -0.76
CA HIS A 453 -1.67 11.29 -2.01
C HIS A 453 -2.52 12.56 -1.78
N ASP A 454 -3.71 12.63 -2.37
CA ASP A 454 -4.71 13.68 -2.24
C ASP A 454 -5.61 13.54 -0.99
N ALA A 455 -5.27 12.64 -0.06
CA ALA A 455 -6.01 12.43 1.18
C ALA A 455 -5.18 12.79 2.42
N VAL A 456 -5.84 13.42 3.39
CA VAL A 456 -5.31 13.73 4.72
C VAL A 456 -6.23 13.16 5.79
N PHE A 457 -5.65 12.63 6.87
CA PHE A 457 -6.39 11.98 7.95
C PHE A 457 -6.31 12.80 9.23
N PHE A 458 -7.45 13.04 9.88
CA PHE A 458 -7.51 13.73 11.17
C PHE A 458 -8.19 12.87 12.22
N LYS A 459 -7.75 12.97 13.49
CA LYS A 459 -8.35 12.21 14.59
C LYS A 459 -9.81 12.57 14.83
N ARG A 460 -10.15 13.86 14.69
CA ARG A 460 -11.49 14.41 14.93
C ARG A 460 -12.06 14.96 13.63
N LYS A 461 -13.39 14.92 13.52
CA LYS A 461 -14.10 15.55 12.40
C LYS A 461 -13.82 17.06 12.40
N LEU A 462 -13.43 17.59 11.25
CA LEU A 462 -13.39 19.03 11.00
C LEU A 462 -14.82 19.58 10.95
N SER A 463 -15.02 20.76 11.54
CA SER A 463 -16.29 21.48 11.41
C SER A 463 -16.54 21.90 9.95
N LEU A 464 -17.80 22.24 9.65
CA LEU A 464 -18.17 22.77 8.34
C LEU A 464 -17.33 24.01 7.98
N ASP A 465 -17.14 24.91 8.96
CA ASP A 465 -16.44 26.18 8.77
C ASP A 465 -14.96 25.98 8.45
N ILE A 466 -14.27 25.10 9.20
CA ILE A 466 -12.85 24.79 8.93
C ILE A 466 -12.69 24.18 7.53
N ARG A 467 -13.59 23.26 7.16
CA ARG A 467 -13.57 22.66 5.81
C ARG A 467 -13.86 23.71 4.73
N HIS A 468 -14.78 24.63 4.99
CA HIS A 468 -15.09 25.70 4.05
C HIS A 468 -13.91 26.65 3.87
N GLU A 469 -13.24 27.06 4.95
CA GLU A 469 -12.01 27.85 4.88
C GLU A 469 -10.92 27.11 4.11
N MET A 470 -10.71 25.81 4.36
CA MET A 470 -9.76 25.00 3.60
C MET A 470 -10.06 25.07 2.10
N GLU A 471 -11.31 24.84 1.70
CA GLU A 471 -11.69 24.92 0.29
C GLU A 471 -11.52 26.33 -0.29
N LEU A 472 -11.85 27.39 0.45
CA LEU A 472 -11.62 28.77 0.02
C LEU A 472 -10.12 29.04 -0.19
N CYS A 473 -9.28 28.71 0.79
CA CYS A 473 -7.83 28.89 0.68
C CYS A 473 -7.24 28.09 -0.47
N MET A 474 -7.69 26.85 -0.71
CA MET A 474 -7.26 26.06 -1.87
C MET A 474 -7.61 26.77 -3.19
N ARG A 475 -8.83 27.32 -3.30
CA ARG A 475 -9.30 28.02 -4.50
C ARG A 475 -8.58 29.34 -4.73
N GLU A 476 -8.39 30.14 -3.67
CA GLU A 476 -7.68 31.42 -3.74
C GLU A 476 -6.21 31.23 -4.06
N HIS A 477 -5.54 30.26 -3.42
CA HIS A 477 -4.12 29.97 -3.62
C HIS A 477 -3.80 29.56 -5.06
N SER A 478 -4.65 28.73 -5.67
CA SER A 478 -4.44 28.22 -7.04
C SER A 478 -5.27 28.92 -8.11
N ASN A 479 -6.09 29.89 -7.75
CA ASN A 479 -7.11 30.50 -8.61
C ASN A 479 -7.98 29.46 -9.34
N ASN A 480 -8.29 28.34 -8.66
CA ASN A 480 -9.08 27.25 -9.22
C ASN A 480 -10.37 27.06 -8.41
N PRO A 481 -11.55 27.45 -8.94
CA PRO A 481 -12.80 27.39 -8.21
C PRO A 481 -13.36 25.97 -8.01
N TYR A 482 -12.78 24.95 -8.65
CA TYR A 482 -13.32 23.58 -8.68
C TYR A 482 -12.83 22.70 -7.53
N TRP A 483 -11.89 23.17 -6.71
CA TRP A 483 -11.44 22.42 -5.55
C TRP A 483 -12.55 22.24 -4.50
N ARG A 484 -12.75 20.98 -4.10
CA ARG A 484 -13.73 20.54 -3.11
C ARG A 484 -13.15 19.38 -2.31
N LEU A 485 -13.48 19.31 -1.03
CA LEU A 485 -13.07 18.23 -0.14
C LEU A 485 -14.24 17.26 0.14
N GLY A 486 -13.99 15.99 -0.11
CA GLY A 486 -14.75 14.87 0.41
C GLY A 486 -14.36 14.62 1.86
N HIS A 487 -15.23 13.94 2.60
CA HIS A 487 -14.82 13.38 3.88
C HIS A 487 -15.53 12.06 4.14
N LYS A 488 -14.83 11.15 4.81
CA LYS A 488 -15.35 9.85 5.21
C LYS A 488 -14.85 9.51 6.61
N GLN A 489 -15.74 8.98 7.45
CA GLN A 489 -15.35 8.43 8.74
C GLN A 489 -14.74 7.04 8.56
N LEU A 490 -13.58 6.82 9.17
CA LEU A 490 -13.03 5.50 9.38
C LEU A 490 -13.29 5.09 10.82
N GLN A 491 -13.91 3.93 10.98
CA GLN A 491 -14.13 3.31 12.28
C GLN A 491 -13.01 2.31 12.53
N ARG A 492 -12.56 2.16 13.78
CA ARG A 492 -11.57 1.13 14.12
C ARG A 492 -12.13 -0.28 13.95
N TYR A 493 -11.28 -1.28 14.12
CA TYR A 493 -11.72 -2.64 14.43
C TYR A 493 -11.90 -2.76 15.93
N ASP A 494 -13.05 -3.28 16.35
CA ASP A 494 -13.37 -3.43 17.77
C ASP A 494 -12.71 -4.70 18.34
N PRO A 495 -12.18 -4.65 19.57
CA PRO A 495 -11.76 -5.85 20.29
C PRO A 495 -12.91 -6.85 20.41
N ARG A 496 -12.59 -8.14 20.48
CA ARG A 496 -13.60 -9.17 20.76
C ARG A 496 -14.08 -9.16 22.22
N HIS A 497 -13.36 -8.47 23.10
CA HIS A 497 -13.66 -8.37 24.52
C HIS A 497 -13.87 -9.75 25.16
N LEU A 498 -12.96 -10.70 24.88
CA LEU A 498 -13.09 -12.09 25.31
C LEU A 498 -13.20 -12.20 26.83
N ASP A 499 -12.47 -11.35 27.57
CA ASP A 499 -12.51 -11.30 29.02
C ASP A 499 -13.93 -10.92 29.52
N GLN A 500 -14.55 -9.91 28.91
CA GLN A 500 -15.91 -9.49 29.27
C GLN A 500 -16.94 -10.57 28.94
N LEU A 501 -16.81 -11.23 27.78
CA LEU A 501 -17.70 -12.33 27.39
C LEU A 501 -17.57 -13.52 28.36
N ALA A 502 -16.36 -13.83 28.82
CA ALA A 502 -16.12 -14.87 29.82
C ALA A 502 -16.74 -14.52 31.18
N ASP A 503 -16.59 -13.27 31.63
CA ASP A 503 -17.17 -12.78 32.88
C ASP A 503 -18.70 -12.78 32.84
N GLU A 504 -19.30 -12.35 31.73
CA GLU A 504 -20.75 -12.40 31.53
C GLU A 504 -21.27 -13.85 31.52
N ALA A 505 -20.54 -14.78 30.90
CA ALA A 505 -20.89 -16.20 30.89
C ALA A 505 -20.79 -16.80 32.31
N ALA A 506 -19.73 -16.48 33.05
CA ALA A 506 -19.56 -16.90 34.45
C ALA A 506 -20.63 -16.29 35.37
N HIS A 507 -21.03 -15.03 35.13
CA HIS A 507 -22.13 -14.40 35.86
C HIS A 507 -23.47 -15.06 35.57
N ARG A 508 -23.79 -15.32 34.29
CA ARG A 508 -25.00 -16.06 33.89
C ARG A 508 -25.05 -17.46 34.52
N LEU A 509 -23.91 -18.16 34.57
CA LEU A 509 -23.83 -19.47 35.20
C LEU A 509 -24.07 -19.39 36.72
N ARG A 510 -23.54 -18.36 37.40
CA ARG A 510 -23.82 -18.12 38.82
C ARG A 510 -25.31 -17.85 39.08
N ILE A 511 -25.95 -17.02 38.26
CA ILE A 511 -27.40 -16.77 38.36
C ILE A 511 -28.17 -18.09 38.22
N GLN A 512 -27.86 -18.90 37.20
CA GLN A 512 -28.53 -20.19 37.00
C GLN A 512 -28.33 -21.17 38.17
N GLN A 513 -27.14 -21.19 38.78
CA GLN A 513 -26.85 -22.01 39.95
C GLN A 513 -27.61 -21.52 41.19
N GLU A 514 -27.70 -20.21 41.39
CA GLU A 514 -28.49 -19.60 42.48
C GLU A 514 -29.99 -19.81 42.29
N GLU A 515 -30.51 -19.68 41.07
CA GLU A 515 -31.91 -20.00 40.73
C GLU A 515 -32.23 -21.46 41.00
N ALA A 516 -31.35 -22.39 40.59
CA ALA A 516 -31.52 -23.82 40.88
C ALA A 516 -31.49 -24.10 42.39
N HIS A 517 -30.60 -23.42 43.14
CA HIS A 517 -30.55 -23.53 44.60
C HIS A 517 -31.80 -22.97 45.28
N ALA A 518 -32.32 -21.83 44.79
CA ALA A 518 -33.55 -21.21 45.29
C ALA A 518 -34.79 -22.07 45.02
N LEU A 519 -34.89 -22.70 43.84
CA LEU A 519 -35.96 -23.65 43.51
C LEU A 519 -35.89 -24.93 44.37
N GLY A 520 -34.69 -25.34 44.79
CA GLY A 520 -34.47 -26.46 45.70
C GLY A 520 -34.64 -26.12 47.19
N TYR A 521 -34.77 -24.85 47.56
CA TYR A 521 -34.81 -24.40 48.94
C TYR A 521 -36.18 -24.69 49.59
N LYS A 522 -36.19 -25.52 50.64
CA LYS A 522 -37.35 -25.72 51.51
C LYS A 522 -37.19 -24.88 52.77
N SER A 523 -38.11 -23.95 53.01
CA SER A 523 -38.08 -23.08 54.19
C SER A 523 -38.28 -23.91 55.47
N PRO A 524 -37.43 -23.76 56.50
CA PRO A 524 -37.62 -24.42 57.79
C PRO A 524 -38.78 -23.85 58.63
N PHE A 525 -39.44 -22.78 58.16
CA PHE A 525 -40.55 -22.12 58.85
C PHE A 525 -41.93 -22.52 58.33
N TRP A 526 -42.00 -23.41 57.34
CA TRP A 526 -43.27 -23.99 56.87
C TRP A 526 -43.14 -25.53 56.87
N ASN A 527 -43.44 -26.11 58.03
CA ASN A 527 -43.97 -27.45 58.18
C ASN A 527 -45.29 -27.35 58.92
#